data_AF-A0A1I7V512-F1
#
_entry.id   AF-A0A1I7V512-F1
#
_cell.length_a   1.000
_cell.length_b   1.000
_cell.length_c   1.000
_cell.angle_alpha   90.00
_cell.angle_beta   90.00
_cell.angle_gamma   90.00
#
_symmetry.space_group_name_H-M   'P 1'
#
loop_
_entity.id
_entity.type
_entity.pdbx_description
1 polymer ?
#
loop_
_entity_poly.entity_id
_entity_poly.type
_entity_poly.pdbx_seq_one_letter_code
_entity_poly.pdbx_strand_id
1 'polypeptide(L)'
;MRKRDVNLFGRNTGKRRWKRENKRHLHPFSRWKKKKKKKGQGQPEKQQQRNKREGHNPNERTHNTDVDVCWELMSRWFREKDQNFSHIGECTSLLPQSLVDPRLRHGITRLIWDNFVGSAFQSIVQMIEKTGRRPKDKESRKEIGMSEMRLEEFLVECEKFLEILMVSVRDMPAPIDFQQDLLVEMAYSSFASHLHQSKSAPRQDQLSTLAARQPLVNFHLVLHHQHLALAVRLQLITGIRFHPLRNLFCVTGNRAFFAPLDSHPLIPLDRVDDSILEKRHAFLVKVAEQGSMEERKLARNLETEWKLTVNEISFMQALASFRHGNDHQGSLELASCVRDDRSAVALARVLAGRLIQLANEANKRYSTAHSQYLCGLAGEEAARVELYEGCSEDDPLIQSNPKTWKEAVTSLGRAGNSVPQSAQAAIPFVRMNDIAKLYFGAQWVNN
;
A
#
# COMPACT_ATOMS: atom_id res chain seq x y z
N MET A 1 -47.44 24.40 6.16
CA MET A 1 -48.15 24.68 7.42
C MET A 1 -48.39 23.35 8.13
N ARG A 2 -47.81 23.18 9.34
CA ARG A 2 -48.16 22.24 10.43
C ARG A 2 -48.18 20.72 10.11
N LYS A 3 -47.25 19.92 10.68
CA LYS A 3 -47.29 19.33 12.05
C LYS A 3 -48.64 18.68 12.37
N ARG A 4 -48.64 17.37 12.67
CA ARG A 4 -48.71 16.84 14.05
C ARG A 4 -48.80 15.32 14.10
N ASP A 5 -47.90 14.79 14.91
CA ASP A 5 -47.97 13.61 15.77
C ASP A 5 -49.37 13.26 16.30
N VAL A 6 -49.62 11.96 16.50
CA VAL A 6 -50.28 11.46 17.71
C VAL A 6 -49.68 10.10 18.11
N ASN A 7 -49.07 10.09 19.30
CA ASN A 7 -48.73 8.95 20.16
C ASN A 7 -49.97 8.30 20.77
N LEU A 8 -49.90 7.01 21.12
CA LEU A 8 -50.55 6.38 22.30
C LEU A 8 -49.75 5.10 22.64
N PHE A 9 -48.92 5.03 23.69
CA PHE A 9 -49.16 4.90 25.15
C PHE A 9 -49.30 3.46 25.68
N GLY A 10 -48.52 3.15 26.73
CA GLY A 10 -48.75 2.04 27.68
C GLY A 10 -47.44 1.39 28.19
N ARG A 11 -46.67 1.95 29.16
CA ARG A 11 -46.77 1.79 30.66
C ARG A 11 -46.74 0.31 31.11
N ASN A 12 -46.05 -0.18 32.14
CA ASN A 12 -45.27 0.30 33.31
C ASN A 12 -44.85 -1.02 34.05
N THR A 13 -43.75 -1.23 34.79
CA THR A 13 -43.44 -0.80 36.18
C THR A 13 -42.34 -1.72 36.77
N GLY A 14 -41.53 -1.22 37.72
CA GLY A 14 -41.10 -2.00 38.90
C GLY A 14 -39.58 -2.14 39.15
N LYS A 15 -38.89 -1.12 39.68
CA LYS A 15 -38.40 -1.02 41.09
C LYS A 15 -37.62 -2.23 41.65
N ARG A 16 -36.34 -2.01 42.03
CA ARG A 16 -35.85 -2.14 43.43
C ARG A 16 -34.47 -1.50 43.62
N ARG A 17 -34.30 -0.96 44.83
CA ARG A 17 -33.27 -0.06 45.35
C ARG A 17 -32.63 -0.75 46.55
N TRP A 18 -31.31 -0.83 46.63
CA TRP A 18 -30.57 -1.02 47.90
C TRP A 18 -29.46 0.02 48.02
N LYS A 19 -29.15 0.37 49.26
CA LYS A 19 -28.57 1.62 49.75
C LYS A 19 -27.36 1.28 50.64
N ARG A 20 -26.47 2.27 50.81
CA ARG A 20 -25.42 2.46 51.86
C ARG A 20 -24.08 1.75 51.59
N GLU A 21 -22.93 2.44 51.49
CA GLU A 21 -22.24 3.40 52.39
C GLU A 21 -21.53 2.70 53.55
N ASN A 22 -20.18 2.63 53.56
CA ASN A 22 -19.37 3.36 54.54
C ASN A 22 -17.84 3.35 54.30
N LYS A 23 -17.25 4.43 54.82
CA LYS A 23 -15.85 4.88 54.89
C LYS A 23 -14.92 4.02 55.76
N ARG A 24 -13.61 4.27 55.66
CA ARG A 24 -12.54 4.40 56.70
C ARG A 24 -11.18 4.49 55.97
N HIS A 25 -10.12 5.25 56.31
CA HIS A 25 -9.66 6.10 57.43
C HIS A 25 -8.54 7.05 56.88
N LEU A 26 -8.55 8.36 57.20
CA LEU A 26 -7.58 9.12 58.07
C LEU A 26 -6.10 9.08 57.60
N HIS A 27 -5.33 10.17 57.43
CA HIS A 27 -5.21 11.44 58.18
C HIS A 27 -4.42 12.48 57.34
N PRO A 28 -4.69 13.80 57.43
CA PRO A 28 -3.74 14.85 57.07
C PRO A 28 -3.24 15.60 58.32
N PHE A 29 -1.95 15.94 58.35
CA PHE A 29 -1.38 16.79 59.40
C PHE A 29 -1.70 18.26 59.13
N SER A 30 -2.31 18.85 60.15
CA SER A 30 -2.54 20.26 60.47
C SER A 30 -1.29 21.15 60.23
N ARG A 31 -1.32 22.48 60.11
CA ARG A 31 -2.02 23.50 60.92
C ARG A 31 -1.48 24.87 60.44
N TRP A 32 -2.32 25.87 60.19
CA TRP A 32 -2.25 27.21 60.82
C TRP A 32 -3.37 28.11 60.32
N LYS A 33 -3.94 28.89 61.25
CA LYS A 33 -5.23 29.58 61.16
C LYS A 33 -5.00 31.06 61.48
N LYS A 34 -5.76 31.94 60.80
CA LYS A 34 -6.22 33.29 61.22
C LYS A 34 -5.14 34.41 61.21
N LYS A 35 -5.40 35.65 60.81
CA LYS A 35 -6.50 36.57 61.23
C LYS A 35 -6.52 37.86 60.35
N LYS A 36 -7.73 38.45 60.21
CA LYS A 36 -8.11 39.87 59.97
C LYS A 36 -7.78 40.53 58.61
N LYS A 37 -8.77 40.87 57.77
CA LYS A 37 -9.80 41.96 57.78
C LYS A 37 -9.27 43.35 57.35
N LYS A 38 -9.78 43.79 56.17
CA LYS A 38 -10.16 45.15 55.73
C LYS A 38 -9.05 46.18 55.40
N LYS A 39 -8.90 46.49 54.09
CA LYS A 39 -9.32 47.73 53.39
C LYS A 39 -8.56 47.87 52.07
N GLY A 40 -9.25 48.31 51.01
CA GLY A 40 -8.62 48.74 49.76
C GLY A 40 -9.38 48.27 48.52
N GLN A 41 -10.45 48.98 48.17
CA GLN A 41 -11.01 48.98 46.82
C GLN A 41 -9.98 49.58 45.86
N GLY A 42 -9.76 48.94 44.71
CA GLY A 42 -8.90 49.46 43.64
C GLY A 42 -8.70 48.49 42.48
N GLN A 43 -9.61 48.55 41.50
CA GLN A 43 -9.47 48.14 40.08
C GLN A 43 -9.28 46.64 39.72
N PRO A 44 -10.27 46.00 39.06
CA PRO A 44 -10.13 44.68 38.44
C PRO A 44 -9.62 44.70 36.98
N GLU A 45 -9.18 45.84 36.44
CA GLU A 45 -8.94 45.97 34.99
C GLU A 45 -7.56 45.50 34.49
N LYS A 46 -6.57 45.29 35.37
CA LYS A 46 -5.21 44.87 34.95
C LYS A 46 -4.99 43.35 34.88
N GLN A 47 -5.87 42.54 35.46
CA GLN A 47 -5.78 41.07 35.36
C GLN A 47 -6.45 40.54 34.07
N GLN A 48 -7.44 41.27 33.55
CA GLN A 48 -8.18 40.88 32.34
C GLN A 48 -7.47 41.27 31.03
N GLN A 49 -6.49 42.18 31.09
CA GLN A 49 -5.60 42.49 29.97
C GLN A 49 -4.35 41.61 29.89
N ARG A 50 -4.00 40.87 30.96
CA ARG A 50 -2.88 39.92 30.93
C ARG A 50 -3.30 38.56 30.35
N ASN A 51 -4.55 38.14 30.54
CA ASN A 51 -5.10 36.91 29.96
C ASN A 51 -5.60 37.08 28.50
N LYS A 52 -5.52 38.28 27.93
CA LYS A 52 -5.82 38.54 26.50
C LYS A 52 -4.58 38.55 25.59
N ARG A 53 -3.37 38.39 26.16
CA ARG A 53 -2.11 38.35 25.38
C ARG A 53 -1.60 36.95 25.07
N GLU A 54 -2.26 35.91 25.56
CA GLU A 54 -1.99 34.52 25.18
C GLU A 54 -3.09 34.02 24.23
N GLY A 55 -3.21 34.67 23.08
CA GLY A 55 -3.91 34.11 21.94
C GLY A 55 -3.01 33.10 21.23
N HIS A 56 -2.64 32.01 21.90
CA HIS A 56 -2.09 30.84 21.20
C HIS A 56 -3.26 29.92 20.89
N ASN A 57 -3.48 29.66 19.60
CA ASN A 57 -4.52 28.77 19.14
C ASN A 57 -4.23 27.36 19.73
N PRO A 58 -5.16 26.72 20.47
CA PRO A 58 -4.91 25.39 21.03
C PRO A 58 -4.50 24.35 19.98
N ASN A 59 -4.91 24.53 18.72
CA ASN A 59 -4.46 23.69 17.60
C ASN A 59 -2.97 23.84 17.27
N GLU A 60 -2.36 25.03 17.45
CA GLU A 60 -0.93 25.22 17.18
C GLU A 60 -0.04 24.49 18.20
N ARG A 61 -0.49 24.39 19.46
CA ARG A 61 0.24 23.63 20.50
C ARG A 61 0.22 22.13 20.24
N THR A 62 -0.89 21.59 19.74
CA THR A 62 -1.00 20.15 19.44
C THR A 62 -0.18 19.77 18.20
N HIS A 63 -0.22 20.58 17.14
CA HIS A 63 0.55 20.29 15.92
C HIS A 63 2.07 20.34 16.15
N ASN A 64 2.56 21.26 16.99
CA ASN A 64 3.99 21.29 17.35
C ASN A 64 4.41 20.02 18.10
N THR A 65 3.60 19.54 19.05
CA THR A 65 3.91 18.30 19.77
C THR A 65 3.88 17.07 18.86
N ASP A 66 2.98 17.01 17.88
CA ASP A 66 2.87 15.86 16.97
C ASP A 66 4.06 15.76 16.00
N VAL A 67 4.59 16.90 15.56
CA VAL A 67 5.84 16.97 14.77
C VAL A 67 7.02 16.42 15.57
N ASP A 68 7.16 16.84 16.82
CA ASP A 68 8.23 16.38 17.71
C ASP A 68 8.09 14.87 18.00
N VAL A 69 6.86 14.36 18.17
CA VAL A 69 6.58 12.92 18.35
C VAL A 69 6.99 12.13 17.11
N CYS A 70 6.61 12.55 15.90
CA CYS A 70 7.02 11.88 14.66
C CYS A 70 8.54 11.79 14.55
N TRP A 71 9.24 12.88 14.88
CA TRP A 71 10.69 12.92 14.84
C TRP A 71 11.35 12.01 15.88
N GLU A 72 10.82 11.96 17.09
CA GLU A 72 11.32 11.08 18.16
C GLU A 72 11.10 9.60 17.81
N LEU A 73 9.93 9.23 17.26
CA LEU A 73 9.66 7.87 16.76
C LEU A 73 10.70 7.46 15.72
N MET A 74 10.95 8.31 14.72
CA MET A 74 11.92 8.04 13.67
C MET A 74 13.35 8.02 14.19
N SER A 75 13.68 8.87 15.16
CA SER A 75 14.99 8.88 15.81
C SER A 75 15.26 7.57 16.57
N ARG A 76 14.25 7.02 17.26
CA ARG A 76 14.36 5.72 17.96
C ARG A 76 14.48 4.56 17.00
N TRP A 77 13.68 4.56 15.93
CA TRP A 77 13.83 3.59 14.85
C TRP A 77 15.23 3.65 14.26
N PHE A 78 15.74 4.84 13.92
CA PHE A 78 17.02 4.98 13.25
C PHE A 78 18.22 4.48 14.07
N ARG A 79 18.17 4.62 15.41
CA ARG A 79 19.21 4.10 16.32
C ARG A 79 19.29 2.57 16.32
N GLU A 80 18.13 1.90 16.33
CA GLU A 80 18.02 0.44 16.40
C GLU A 80 16.91 -0.04 15.44
N LYS A 81 17.20 -0.03 14.13
CA LYS A 81 16.20 -0.20 13.06
C LYS A 81 15.44 -1.53 13.12
N ASP A 82 16.09 -2.59 13.58
CA ASP A 82 15.49 -3.92 13.66
C ASP A 82 14.61 -4.09 14.90
N GLN A 83 15.07 -3.62 16.07
CA GLN A 83 14.34 -3.73 17.34
C GLN A 83 13.15 -2.77 17.41
N ASN A 84 13.33 -1.54 16.92
CA ASN A 84 12.36 -0.46 17.01
C ASN A 84 11.56 -0.28 15.70
N PHE A 85 11.40 -1.37 14.94
CA PHE A 85 10.74 -1.33 13.63
C PHE A 85 9.30 -0.80 13.70
N SER A 86 8.56 -1.05 14.79
CA SER A 86 7.17 -0.59 14.90
C SER A 86 7.02 0.94 14.81
N HIS A 87 8.03 1.69 15.24
CA HIS A 87 7.99 3.15 15.24
C HIS A 87 7.90 3.78 13.84
N ILE A 88 8.44 3.13 12.80
CA ILE A 88 8.28 3.65 11.44
C ILE A 88 6.82 3.57 10.97
N GLY A 89 6.13 2.46 11.26
CA GLY A 89 4.72 2.27 10.94
C GLY A 89 3.78 3.13 11.80
N GLU A 90 4.13 3.34 13.07
CA GLU A 90 3.44 4.31 13.94
C GLU A 90 3.57 5.73 13.37
N CYS A 91 4.76 6.12 12.90
CA CYS A 91 4.99 7.44 12.33
C CYS A 91 4.21 7.68 11.03
N THR A 92 4.27 6.75 10.07
CA THR A 92 3.51 6.87 8.80
C THR A 92 2.01 6.90 9.01
N SER A 93 1.51 6.23 10.05
CA SER A 93 0.09 6.27 10.45
C SER A 93 -0.30 7.60 11.11
N LEU A 94 0.58 8.15 11.95
CA LEU A 94 0.35 9.39 12.70
C LEU A 94 0.36 10.63 11.81
N LEU A 95 1.29 10.70 10.85
CA LEU A 95 1.49 11.85 9.97
C LEU A 95 0.20 12.38 9.30
N PRO A 96 -0.58 11.57 8.56
CA PRO A 96 -1.81 12.03 7.92
C PRO A 96 -2.96 12.28 8.90
N GLN A 97 -2.95 11.64 10.09
CA GLN A 97 -4.03 11.74 11.06
C GLN A 97 -3.92 12.97 11.95
N SER A 98 -2.72 13.28 12.43
CA SER A 98 -2.48 14.34 13.41
C SER A 98 -2.07 15.67 12.76
N LEU A 99 -1.40 15.64 11.61
CA LEU A 99 -0.94 16.85 10.92
C LEU A 99 -1.91 17.20 9.79
N VAL A 100 -2.93 17.98 10.14
CA VAL A 100 -3.96 18.46 9.20
C VAL A 100 -3.40 19.49 8.23
N ASP A 101 -2.46 20.33 8.67
CA ASP A 101 -1.78 21.31 7.81
C ASP A 101 -0.89 20.60 6.77
N PRO A 102 -1.22 20.68 5.47
CA PRO A 102 -0.46 20.02 4.42
C PRO A 102 0.99 20.51 4.34
N ARG A 103 1.27 21.78 4.69
CA ARG A 103 2.62 22.34 4.64
C ARG A 103 3.50 21.74 5.73
N LEU A 104 2.97 21.68 6.94
CA LEU A 104 3.69 21.12 8.07
C LEU A 104 3.88 19.61 7.90
N ARG A 105 2.84 18.89 7.45
CA ARG A 105 2.88 17.45 7.14
C ARG A 105 3.94 17.16 6.07
N HIS A 106 3.91 17.88 4.95
CA HIS A 106 4.92 17.79 3.89
C HIS A 106 6.33 17.99 4.46
N GLY A 107 6.53 19.08 5.20
CA GLY A 107 7.82 19.49 5.72
C GLY A 107 8.46 18.47 6.66
N ILE A 108 7.69 17.95 7.63
CA ILE A 108 8.23 16.95 8.55
C ILE A 108 8.48 15.62 7.83
N THR A 109 7.61 15.21 6.91
CA THR A 109 7.83 14.00 6.12
C THR A 109 9.09 14.14 5.25
N ARG A 110 9.33 15.32 4.66
CA ARG A 110 10.54 15.62 3.88
C ARG A 110 11.79 15.47 4.73
N LEU A 111 11.79 16.07 5.93
CA LEU A 111 12.90 15.98 6.88
C LEU A 111 13.16 14.54 7.31
N ILE A 112 12.10 13.78 7.63
CA ILE A 112 12.22 12.37 8.00
C ILE A 112 12.83 11.55 6.85
N TRP A 113 12.37 11.80 5.62
CA TRP A 113 12.89 11.12 4.44
C TRP A 113 14.39 11.34 4.28
N ASP A 114 14.85 12.60 4.33
CA ASP A 114 16.27 12.92 4.16
C ASP A 114 17.17 12.37 5.26
N ASN A 115 16.71 12.45 6.52
CA ASN A 115 17.56 12.14 7.66
C ASN A 115 17.58 10.66 8.02
N PHE A 116 16.49 9.93 7.76
CA PHE A 116 16.32 8.57 8.28
C PHE A 116 16.07 7.53 7.20
N VAL A 117 15.23 7.82 6.20
CA VAL A 117 14.65 6.80 5.31
C VAL A 117 15.41 6.67 3.99
N GLY A 118 15.74 7.79 3.34
CA GLY A 118 16.21 7.83 1.96
C GLY A 118 17.50 7.05 1.72
N SER A 119 18.46 7.13 2.64
CA SER A 119 19.72 6.39 2.54
C SER A 119 19.53 4.88 2.69
N ALA A 120 18.66 4.44 3.61
CA ALA A 120 18.32 3.03 3.77
C ALA A 120 17.60 2.47 2.54
N PHE A 121 16.66 3.23 1.98
CA PHE A 121 15.99 2.88 0.72
C PHE A 121 16.99 2.76 -0.43
N GLN A 122 17.89 3.73 -0.59
CA GLN A 122 18.93 3.70 -1.60
C GLN A 122 19.84 2.46 -1.47
N SER A 123 20.28 2.12 -0.25
CA SER A 123 21.10 0.93 -0.01
C SER A 123 20.38 -0.36 -0.42
N ILE A 124 19.09 -0.52 -0.10
CA ILE A 124 18.30 -1.69 -0.52
C ILE A 124 18.27 -1.80 -2.04
N VAL A 125 17.95 -0.71 -2.74
CA VAL A 125 17.90 -0.69 -4.20
C VAL A 125 19.26 -1.06 -4.78
N GLN A 126 20.35 -0.50 -4.27
CA GLN A 126 21.70 -0.78 -4.78
C GLN A 126 22.12 -2.24 -4.54
N MET A 127 21.77 -2.84 -3.40
CA MET A 127 22.06 -4.25 -3.13
C MET A 127 21.29 -5.18 -4.08
N ILE A 128 20.02 -4.87 -4.33
CA ILE A 128 19.17 -5.61 -5.28
C ILE A 128 19.66 -5.42 -6.70
N GLU A 129 20.00 -4.19 -7.10
CA GLU A 129 20.54 -3.91 -8.42
C GLU A 129 21.88 -4.62 -8.65
N LYS A 130 22.73 -4.74 -7.62
CA LYS A 130 24.01 -5.44 -7.74
C LYS A 130 23.86 -6.95 -7.94
N THR A 131 22.94 -7.58 -7.20
CA THR A 131 22.82 -9.04 -7.16
C THR A 131 21.71 -9.60 -8.05
N GLY A 132 20.76 -8.74 -8.43
CA GLY A 132 19.51 -9.09 -9.08
C GLY A 132 18.56 -9.89 -8.18
N ARG A 133 18.79 -9.96 -6.87
CA ARG A 133 18.09 -10.87 -5.94
C ARG A 133 17.83 -10.17 -4.61
N ARG A 134 17.02 -10.82 -3.75
CA ARG A 134 16.85 -10.42 -2.35
C ARG A 134 18.21 -10.33 -1.64
N PRO A 135 18.50 -9.23 -0.92
CA PRO A 135 19.71 -9.11 -0.13
C PRO A 135 19.74 -10.15 0.99
N LYS A 136 20.90 -10.79 1.21
CA LYS A 136 21.06 -11.80 2.26
C LYS A 136 21.09 -11.16 3.64
N ASP A 137 20.53 -11.81 4.66
CA ASP A 137 20.41 -11.28 6.03
C ASP A 137 21.72 -10.67 6.59
N LYS A 138 22.86 -11.36 6.42
CA LYS A 138 24.16 -10.85 6.86
C LYS A 138 24.55 -9.52 6.20
N GLU A 139 24.26 -9.38 4.90
CA GLU A 139 24.54 -8.14 4.16
C GLU A 139 23.54 -7.05 4.53
N SER A 140 22.25 -7.40 4.67
CA SER A 140 21.17 -6.48 5.07
C SER A 140 21.44 -5.85 6.44
N ARG A 141 21.83 -6.66 7.43
CA ARG A 141 22.18 -6.18 8.76
C ARG A 141 23.41 -5.30 8.76
N LYS A 142 24.38 -5.60 7.88
CA LYS A 142 25.63 -4.83 7.79
C LYS A 142 25.44 -3.47 7.10
N GLU A 143 24.76 -3.43 5.97
CA GLU A 143 24.63 -2.22 5.13
C GLU A 143 23.44 -1.34 5.54
N ILE A 144 22.33 -1.95 5.97
CA ILE A 144 21.07 -1.23 6.23
C ILE A 144 20.80 -1.13 7.74
N GLY A 145 21.26 -2.11 8.52
CA GLY A 145 21.01 -2.20 9.97
C GLY A 145 19.71 -2.90 10.35
N MET A 146 19.09 -3.64 9.42
CA MET A 146 17.85 -4.40 9.64
C MET A 146 17.93 -5.79 9.01
N SER A 147 17.13 -6.73 9.51
CA SER A 147 17.04 -8.10 8.97
C SER A 147 16.48 -8.13 7.55
N GLU A 148 16.83 -9.16 6.77
CA GLU A 148 16.21 -9.38 5.45
C GLU A 148 14.69 -9.55 5.52
N MET A 149 14.16 -10.00 6.66
CA MET A 149 12.73 -10.19 6.89
C MET A 149 11.96 -8.86 6.92
N ARG A 150 12.61 -7.77 7.37
CA ARG A 150 11.99 -6.44 7.51
C ARG A 150 12.02 -5.61 6.24
N LEU A 151 12.77 -6.03 5.21
CA LEU A 151 12.98 -5.21 4.00
C LEU A 151 11.68 -4.95 3.25
N GLU A 152 10.78 -5.93 3.19
CA GLU A 152 9.48 -5.77 2.57
C GLU A 152 8.62 -4.77 3.33
N GLU A 153 8.47 -4.96 4.65
CA GLU A 153 7.74 -4.04 5.53
C GLU A 153 8.30 -2.62 5.41
N PHE A 154 9.62 -2.48 5.33
CA PHE A 154 10.27 -1.17 5.19
C PHE A 154 9.93 -0.50 3.85
N LEU A 155 9.86 -1.26 2.76
CA LEU A 155 9.46 -0.73 1.45
C LEU A 155 8.00 -0.27 1.43
N VAL A 156 7.12 -0.98 2.15
CA VAL A 156 5.74 -0.52 2.37
C VAL A 156 5.72 0.84 3.08
N GLU A 157 6.53 1.02 4.10
CA GLU A 157 6.65 2.31 4.78
C GLU A 157 7.28 3.40 3.89
N CYS A 158 8.23 3.05 3.02
CA CYS A 158 8.78 3.97 2.03
C CYS A 158 7.69 4.45 1.04
N GLU A 159 6.86 3.53 0.53
CA GLU A 159 5.73 3.86 -0.34
C GLU A 159 4.77 4.83 0.36
N LYS A 160 4.44 4.60 1.64
CA LYS A 160 3.58 5.51 2.42
C LYS A 160 4.21 6.90 2.59
N PHE A 161 5.49 6.99 2.90
CA PHE A 161 6.15 8.30 3.01
C PHE A 161 6.13 9.07 1.69
N LEU A 162 6.41 8.39 0.57
CA LEU A 162 6.35 8.99 -0.77
C LEU A 162 4.92 9.43 -1.11
N GLU A 163 3.91 8.61 -0.78
CA GLU A 163 2.50 8.97 -0.94
C GLU A 163 2.12 10.19 -0.10
N ILE A 164 2.49 10.24 1.18
CA ILE A 164 2.23 11.38 2.07
C ILE A 164 2.86 12.66 1.48
N LEU A 165 4.08 12.59 0.95
CA LEU A 165 4.72 13.73 0.29
C LEU A 165 3.91 14.23 -0.91
N MET A 166 3.51 13.33 -1.80
CA MET A 166 2.71 13.67 -2.98
C MET A 166 1.33 14.24 -2.63
N VAL A 167 0.61 13.57 -1.72
CA VAL A 167 -0.71 14.00 -1.26
C VAL A 167 -0.62 15.37 -0.59
N SER A 168 0.40 15.59 0.24
CA SER A 168 0.59 16.89 0.88
C SER A 168 0.85 18.01 -0.11
N VAL A 169 1.65 17.78 -1.16
CA VAL A 169 1.85 18.76 -2.25
C VAL A 169 0.55 19.03 -3.00
N ARG A 170 -0.26 18.01 -3.27
CA ARG A 170 -1.56 18.14 -3.95
C ARG A 170 -2.58 18.91 -3.10
N ASP A 171 -2.57 18.68 -1.80
CA ASP A 171 -3.50 19.30 -0.84
C ASP A 171 -3.10 20.74 -0.48
N MET A 172 -1.90 21.20 -0.89
CA MET A 172 -1.48 22.58 -0.67
C MET A 172 -2.48 23.54 -1.33
N PRO A 173 -2.89 24.62 -0.65
CA PRO A 173 -3.69 25.66 -1.30
C PRO A 173 -2.93 26.23 -2.49
N ALA A 174 -3.66 26.59 -3.55
CA ALA A 174 -3.07 27.26 -4.71
C ALA A 174 -2.28 28.49 -4.24
N PRO A 175 -1.10 28.76 -4.82
CA PRO A 175 -0.33 29.94 -4.48
C PRO A 175 -1.24 31.17 -4.57
N ILE A 176 -1.49 31.82 -3.43
CA ILE A 176 -2.20 33.09 -3.42
C ILE A 176 -1.23 34.10 -4.04
N ASP A 177 -1.73 34.90 -4.98
CA ASP A 177 -0.95 35.78 -5.85
C ASP A 177 0.27 36.41 -5.14
N PHE A 178 1.45 36.31 -5.77
CA PHE A 178 2.82 36.55 -5.26
C PHE A 178 3.03 37.83 -4.42
N GLN A 179 2.13 38.82 -4.50
CA GLN A 179 2.20 40.02 -3.69
C GLN A 179 1.83 39.79 -2.23
N GLN A 180 1.04 38.76 -1.93
CA GLN A 180 0.62 38.46 -0.56
C GLN A 180 1.67 37.66 0.20
N ASP A 181 2.38 36.74 -0.45
CA ASP A 181 3.46 35.96 0.19
C ASP A 181 4.63 36.82 0.64
N LEU A 182 5.06 37.83 -0.13
CA LEU A 182 6.11 38.76 0.32
C LEU A 182 5.66 39.61 1.52
N LEU A 183 4.37 39.98 1.56
CA LEU A 183 3.79 40.75 2.67
C LEU A 183 3.52 39.89 3.90
N VAL A 184 3.10 38.63 3.73
CA VAL A 184 2.86 37.66 4.80
C VAL A 184 4.20 37.16 5.34
N GLU A 185 5.18 36.85 4.50
CA GLU A 185 6.53 36.47 4.91
C GLU A 185 7.25 37.65 5.58
N MET A 186 7.12 38.90 5.09
CA MET A 186 7.59 40.08 5.82
C MET A 186 6.83 40.28 7.13
N ALA A 187 5.50 40.12 7.16
CA ALA A 187 4.71 40.34 8.36
C ALA A 187 5.01 39.27 9.42
N TYR A 188 5.13 38.00 9.04
CA TYR A 188 5.49 36.91 9.96
C TYR A 188 6.95 37.00 10.41
N SER A 189 7.88 37.27 9.49
CA SER A 189 9.30 37.42 9.85
C SER A 189 9.54 38.66 10.72
N SER A 190 8.92 39.80 10.40
CA SER A 190 9.04 41.06 11.16
C SER A 190 8.30 41.00 12.50
N PHE A 191 7.07 40.50 12.54
CA PHE A 191 6.30 40.40 13.79
C PHE A 191 6.91 39.36 14.77
N ALA A 192 7.37 38.21 14.27
CA ALA A 192 8.08 37.23 15.10
C ALA A 192 9.43 37.76 15.59
N SER A 193 10.19 38.47 14.74
CA SER A 193 11.47 39.05 15.16
C SER A 193 11.33 40.24 16.13
N HIS A 194 10.20 40.96 16.11
CA HIS A 194 9.89 42.00 17.09
C HIS A 194 9.36 41.47 18.43
N LEU A 195 8.66 40.33 18.47
CA LEU A 195 8.21 39.70 19.72
C LEU A 195 9.32 38.94 20.46
N HIS A 196 10.34 38.45 19.75
CA HIS A 196 11.46 37.69 20.31
C HIS A 196 12.71 38.54 20.66
N GLN A 197 12.60 39.88 20.67
CA GLN A 197 13.65 40.77 21.22
C GLN A 197 13.73 40.79 22.76
N SER A 198 13.23 39.74 23.43
CA SER A 198 13.59 39.46 24.82
C SER A 198 14.90 38.68 24.85
N LYS A 199 15.98 39.39 25.16
CA LYS A 199 17.35 38.88 25.35
C LYS A 199 17.37 37.55 26.13
N SER A 200 18.18 36.60 25.67
CA SER A 200 18.67 35.36 26.35
C SER A 200 17.98 34.00 26.07
N ALA A 201 17.92 33.57 24.81
CA ALA A 201 17.99 32.14 24.49
C ALA A 201 18.65 31.94 23.10
N PRO A 202 19.51 30.93 22.90
CA PRO A 202 19.96 30.57 21.55
C PRO A 202 18.73 30.25 20.71
N ARG A 203 18.66 30.81 19.49
CA ARG A 203 17.58 30.55 18.52
C ARG A 203 17.65 29.08 18.10
N GLN A 204 17.07 28.18 18.88
CA GLN A 204 16.73 26.86 18.40
C GLN A 204 15.48 27.04 17.56
N ASP A 205 15.64 26.99 16.23
CA ASP A 205 14.49 26.92 15.34
C ASP A 205 13.67 25.69 15.76
N GLN A 206 12.43 25.93 16.19
CA GLN A 206 11.50 24.85 16.55
C GLN A 206 11.34 23.93 15.33
N LEU A 207 11.29 22.63 15.54
CA LEU A 207 11.25 21.64 14.44
C LEU A 207 10.09 21.91 13.48
N SER A 208 8.94 22.37 13.98
CA SER A 208 7.80 22.77 13.16
C SER A 208 8.10 23.96 12.24
N THR A 209 8.91 24.92 12.69
CA THR A 209 9.36 26.05 11.85
C THR A 209 10.32 25.56 10.76
N LEU A 210 11.22 24.63 11.09
CA LEU A 210 12.11 24.02 10.10
C LEU A 210 11.34 23.19 9.06
N ALA A 211 10.35 22.42 9.51
CA ALA A 211 9.44 21.65 8.66
C ALA A 211 8.67 22.59 7.71
N ALA A 212 8.04 23.64 8.22
CA ALA A 212 7.30 24.59 7.39
C ALA A 212 8.17 25.29 6.34
N ARG A 213 9.48 25.40 6.54
CA ARG A 213 10.43 26.01 5.59
C ARG A 213 10.98 25.06 4.53
N GLN A 214 10.67 23.77 4.59
CA GLN A 214 11.20 22.83 3.60
C GLN A 214 10.73 23.20 2.18
N PRO A 215 11.61 23.10 1.17
CA PRO A 215 11.22 23.27 -0.22
C PRO A 215 10.26 22.15 -0.61
N LEU A 216 9.27 22.48 -1.45
CA LEU A 216 8.34 21.48 -1.95
C LEU A 216 9.08 20.44 -2.78
N VAL A 217 8.63 19.19 -2.67
CA VAL A 217 9.16 18.11 -3.49
C VAL A 217 8.65 18.24 -4.92
N ASN A 218 9.46 17.83 -5.87
CA ASN A 218 9.03 17.61 -7.23
C ASN A 218 8.15 16.35 -7.27
N PHE A 219 6.86 16.56 -7.56
CA PHE A 219 5.87 15.49 -7.61
C PHE A 219 6.28 14.33 -8.53
N HIS A 220 6.77 14.64 -9.73
CA HIS A 220 7.18 13.63 -10.72
C HIS A 220 8.41 12.84 -10.27
N LEU A 221 9.33 13.48 -9.56
CA LEU A 221 10.49 12.80 -8.98
C LEU A 221 10.06 11.84 -7.87
N VAL A 222 9.14 12.24 -7.00
CA VAL A 222 8.60 11.39 -5.93
C VAL A 222 7.82 10.21 -6.51
N LEU A 223 6.97 10.45 -7.51
CA LEU A 223 6.25 9.39 -8.23
C LEU A 223 7.22 8.39 -8.87
N HIS A 224 8.31 8.87 -9.47
CA HIS A 224 9.35 8.02 -10.05
C HIS A 224 10.03 7.13 -8.98
N HIS A 225 10.31 7.67 -7.78
CA HIS A 225 10.79 6.87 -6.64
C HIS A 225 9.75 5.86 -6.15
N GLN A 226 8.46 6.21 -6.19
CA GLN A 226 7.39 5.30 -5.79
C GLN A 226 7.26 4.12 -6.74
N HIS A 227 7.38 4.34 -8.06
CA HIS A 227 7.43 3.25 -9.04
C HIS A 227 8.60 2.30 -8.76
N LEU A 228 9.77 2.83 -8.41
CA LEU A 228 10.92 2.02 -8.03
C LEU A 228 10.67 1.25 -6.73
N ALA A 229 10.13 1.90 -5.70
CA ALA A 229 9.83 1.26 -4.42
C ALA A 229 8.86 0.08 -4.59
N LEU A 230 7.78 0.28 -5.34
CA LEU A 230 6.79 -0.75 -5.63
C LEU A 230 7.39 -1.90 -6.47
N ALA A 231 8.18 -1.59 -7.51
CA ALA A 231 8.82 -2.63 -8.32
C ALA A 231 9.81 -3.47 -7.50
N VAL A 232 10.58 -2.83 -6.63
CA VAL A 232 11.53 -3.51 -5.73
C VAL A 232 10.79 -4.35 -4.70
N ARG A 233 9.68 -3.85 -4.14
CA ARG A 233 8.83 -4.62 -3.22
C ARG A 233 8.27 -5.85 -3.92
N LEU A 234 7.65 -5.69 -5.09
CA LEU A 234 7.14 -6.81 -5.89
C LEU A 234 8.23 -7.85 -6.15
N GLN A 235 9.44 -7.41 -6.48
CA GLN A 235 10.57 -8.32 -6.67
C GLN A 235 10.94 -9.10 -5.40
N LEU A 236 10.92 -8.46 -4.22
CA LEU A 236 11.23 -9.12 -2.96
C LEU A 236 10.18 -10.16 -2.53
N ILE A 237 8.91 -9.87 -2.77
CA ILE A 237 7.78 -10.75 -2.40
C ILE A 237 7.71 -11.95 -3.34
N THR A 238 7.74 -11.70 -4.65
CA THR A 238 7.67 -12.76 -5.68
C THR A 238 8.95 -13.58 -5.79
N GLY A 239 10.08 -13.08 -5.27
CA GLY A 239 11.39 -13.73 -5.41
C GLY A 239 11.97 -13.67 -6.82
N ILE A 240 11.43 -12.82 -7.71
CA ILE A 240 11.90 -12.67 -9.09
C ILE A 240 13.35 -12.19 -9.10
N ARG A 241 14.15 -12.80 -9.99
CA ARG A 241 15.52 -12.34 -10.24
C ARG A 241 15.52 -11.26 -11.31
N PHE A 242 15.87 -10.03 -10.93
CA PHE A 242 15.80 -8.88 -11.82
C PHE A 242 16.70 -7.73 -11.35
N HIS A 243 17.19 -6.92 -12.28
CA HIS A 243 17.95 -5.69 -11.99
C HIS A 243 17.05 -4.48 -12.31
N PRO A 244 16.32 -3.92 -11.32
CA PRO A 244 15.24 -2.97 -11.54
C PRO A 244 15.71 -1.66 -12.20
N LEU A 245 16.85 -1.09 -11.78
CA LEU A 245 17.34 0.17 -12.34
C LEU A 245 17.71 0.02 -13.81
N ARG A 246 18.53 -0.99 -14.13
CA ARG A 246 19.00 -1.22 -15.51
C ARG A 246 17.89 -1.61 -16.49
N ASN A 247 16.79 -2.21 -16.02
CA ASN A 247 15.81 -2.81 -16.90
C ASN A 247 14.44 -2.11 -16.93
N LEU A 248 13.99 -1.46 -15.85
CA LEU A 248 12.67 -0.82 -15.81
C LEU A 248 12.72 0.67 -16.13
N PHE A 249 13.91 1.28 -16.10
CA PHE A 249 14.07 2.71 -16.25
C PHE A 249 15.10 3.04 -17.33
N CYS A 250 14.83 4.09 -18.10
CA CYS A 250 15.76 4.59 -19.10
C CYS A 250 16.97 5.26 -18.45
N VAL A 251 18.01 5.54 -19.23
CA VAL A 251 19.27 6.15 -18.73
C VAL A 251 19.01 7.49 -18.04
N THR A 252 18.14 8.34 -18.60
CA THR A 252 17.80 9.64 -18.01
C THR A 252 17.05 9.48 -16.69
N GLY A 253 16.05 8.60 -16.64
CA GLY A 253 15.30 8.30 -15.41
C GLY A 253 16.20 7.70 -14.33
N ASN A 254 17.20 6.88 -14.70
CA ASN A 254 18.16 6.33 -13.75
C ASN A 254 19.04 7.40 -13.09
N ARG A 255 19.39 8.46 -13.82
CA ARG A 255 20.17 9.58 -13.27
C ARG A 255 19.38 10.44 -12.29
N ALA A 256 18.04 10.36 -12.32
CA ALA A 256 17.17 11.12 -11.44
C ALA A 256 17.04 10.48 -10.05
N PHE A 257 17.25 9.16 -9.92
CA PHE A 257 17.11 8.49 -8.64
C PHE A 257 18.11 8.99 -7.61
N PHE A 258 17.63 9.13 -6.37
CA PHE A 258 18.39 9.57 -5.22
C PHE A 258 18.97 10.99 -5.33
N ALA A 259 18.55 11.78 -6.32
CA ALA A 259 18.69 13.23 -6.29
C ALA A 259 17.82 13.82 -5.17
N PRO A 260 18.15 15.02 -4.65
CA PRO A 260 17.29 15.73 -3.70
C PRO A 260 15.85 15.81 -4.23
N LEU A 261 14.84 15.53 -3.39
CA LEU A 261 13.46 15.38 -3.87
C LEU A 261 12.85 16.69 -4.39
N ASP A 262 13.43 17.83 -4.09
CA ASP A 262 13.10 19.18 -4.60
C ASP A 262 13.79 19.51 -5.94
N SER A 263 14.65 18.62 -6.44
CA SER A 263 15.31 18.79 -7.73
C SER A 263 14.36 18.55 -8.91
N HIS A 264 14.74 19.06 -10.09
CA HIS A 264 13.94 19.00 -11.31
C HIS A 264 14.66 18.28 -12.44
N PRO A 265 15.03 16.99 -12.27
CA PRO A 265 15.65 16.22 -13.33
C PRO A 265 14.63 15.97 -14.46
N LEU A 266 15.13 15.80 -15.68
CA LEU A 266 14.30 15.40 -16.82
C LEU A 266 13.91 13.93 -16.67
N ILE A 267 12.64 13.67 -16.35
CA ILE A 267 12.11 12.30 -16.21
C ILE A 267 11.11 12.04 -17.34
N PRO A 268 11.41 11.13 -18.27
CA PRO A 268 10.47 10.75 -19.31
C PRO A 268 9.42 9.77 -18.73
N LEU A 269 8.37 10.32 -18.11
CA LEU A 269 7.28 9.52 -17.54
C LEU A 269 6.35 8.96 -18.63
N ASP A 270 6.04 9.75 -19.67
CA ASP A 270 5.01 9.39 -20.67
C ASP A 270 5.53 8.60 -21.87
N ARG A 271 6.83 8.72 -22.19
CA ARG A 271 7.42 8.07 -23.37
C ARG A 271 8.81 7.55 -23.02
N VAL A 272 8.94 6.24 -22.96
CA VAL A 272 10.22 5.54 -22.86
C VAL A 272 10.41 4.71 -24.12
N ASP A 273 11.67 4.36 -24.43
CA ASP A 273 12.00 3.55 -25.60
C ASP A 273 11.28 2.19 -25.56
N ASP A 274 10.95 1.64 -26.73
CA ASP A 274 10.25 0.35 -26.86
C ASP A 274 10.99 -0.77 -26.11
N SER A 275 12.33 -0.74 -26.11
CA SER A 275 13.15 -1.72 -25.37
C SER A 275 12.94 -1.69 -23.84
N ILE A 276 12.56 -0.53 -23.27
CA ILE A 276 12.23 -0.41 -21.85
C ILE A 276 10.78 -0.86 -21.61
N LEU A 277 9.86 -0.52 -22.53
CA LEU A 277 8.48 -1.02 -22.47
C LEU A 277 8.44 -2.55 -22.48
N GLU A 278 9.19 -3.20 -23.38
CA GLU A 278 9.31 -4.66 -23.45
C GLU A 278 9.82 -5.27 -22.14
N LYS A 279 10.81 -4.63 -21.49
CA LYS A 279 11.33 -5.10 -20.20
C LYS A 279 10.34 -4.90 -19.05
N ARG A 280 9.60 -3.80 -19.04
CA ARG A 280 8.50 -3.56 -18.08
C ARG A 280 7.39 -4.59 -18.25
N HIS A 281 7.03 -4.89 -19.50
CA HIS A 281 6.12 -5.98 -19.85
C HIS A 281 6.60 -7.32 -19.32
N ALA A 282 7.83 -7.71 -19.66
CA ALA A 282 8.41 -8.98 -19.21
C ALA A 282 8.50 -9.09 -17.68
N PHE A 283 8.73 -7.98 -16.98
CA PHE A 283 8.71 -7.93 -15.52
C PHE A 283 7.31 -8.19 -14.96
N LEU A 284 6.28 -7.47 -15.42
CA LEU A 284 4.92 -7.65 -14.91
C LEU A 284 4.30 -8.99 -15.32
N VAL A 285 4.68 -9.56 -16.47
CA VAL A 285 4.29 -10.93 -16.84
C VAL A 285 4.86 -11.94 -15.83
N LYS A 286 6.14 -11.80 -15.44
CA LYS A 286 6.72 -12.69 -14.41
C LYS A 286 6.03 -12.54 -13.05
N VAL A 287 5.67 -11.31 -12.67
CA VAL A 287 4.88 -11.06 -11.45
C VAL A 287 3.51 -11.72 -11.57
N ALA A 288 2.85 -11.64 -12.72
CA ALA A 288 1.57 -12.30 -12.97
C ALA A 288 1.67 -13.83 -12.89
N GLU A 289 2.79 -14.41 -13.33
CA GLU A 289 3.02 -15.86 -13.29
C GLU A 289 3.35 -16.40 -11.90
N GLN A 290 4.17 -15.68 -11.14
CA GLN A 290 4.77 -16.16 -9.88
C GLN A 290 4.07 -15.60 -8.65
N GLY A 291 3.35 -14.50 -8.81
CA GLY A 291 2.83 -13.73 -7.68
C GLY A 291 1.46 -14.17 -7.20
N SER A 292 1.22 -13.96 -5.91
CA SER A 292 -0.09 -14.12 -5.28
C SER A 292 -1.13 -13.13 -5.85
N MET A 293 -2.40 -13.27 -5.46
CA MET A 293 -3.45 -12.34 -5.86
C MET A 293 -3.16 -10.90 -5.42
N GLU A 294 -2.65 -10.71 -4.20
CA GLU A 294 -2.32 -9.39 -3.68
C GLU A 294 -1.16 -8.76 -4.46
N GLU A 295 -0.13 -9.54 -4.80
CA GLU A 295 0.98 -9.06 -5.63
C GLU A 295 0.54 -8.68 -7.03
N ARG A 296 -0.38 -9.46 -7.63
CA ARG A 296 -0.96 -9.14 -8.94
C ARG A 296 -1.79 -7.87 -8.89
N LYS A 297 -2.54 -7.64 -7.82
CA LYS A 297 -3.29 -6.38 -7.59
C LYS A 297 -2.34 -5.19 -7.47
N LEU A 298 -1.23 -5.35 -6.75
CA LEU A 298 -0.20 -4.32 -6.64
C LEU A 298 0.48 -4.03 -7.99
N ALA A 299 0.74 -5.07 -8.79
CA ALA A 299 1.32 -4.96 -10.13
C ALA A 299 0.46 -4.12 -11.09
N ARG A 300 -0.87 -4.11 -10.91
CA ARG A 300 -1.78 -3.28 -11.71
C ARG A 300 -1.51 -1.79 -11.57
N ASN A 301 -1.04 -1.33 -10.41
CA ASN A 301 -0.69 0.08 -10.24
C ASN A 301 0.46 0.47 -11.19
N LEU A 302 1.47 -0.39 -11.36
CA LEU A 302 2.54 -0.14 -12.33
C LEU A 302 2.06 -0.30 -13.78
N GLU A 303 1.18 -1.27 -14.04
CA GLU A 303 0.58 -1.47 -15.36
C GLU A 303 -0.16 -0.21 -15.84
N THR A 304 -0.97 0.40 -14.98
CA THR A 304 -1.72 1.62 -15.28
C THR A 304 -0.82 2.83 -15.44
N GLU A 305 0.13 3.03 -14.53
CA GLU A 305 1.05 4.18 -14.57
C GLU A 305 2.00 4.12 -15.77
N TRP A 306 2.44 2.92 -16.17
CA TRP A 306 3.31 2.73 -17.32
C TRP A 306 2.56 2.57 -18.64
N LYS A 307 1.22 2.60 -18.63
CA LYS A 307 0.36 2.50 -19.82
C LYS A 307 0.70 1.30 -20.70
N LEU A 308 1.02 0.17 -20.07
CA LEU A 308 1.43 -1.05 -20.77
C LEU A 308 0.26 -1.70 -21.50
N THR A 309 0.54 -2.45 -22.58
CA THR A 309 -0.50 -3.18 -23.32
C THR A 309 -1.08 -4.30 -22.48
N VAL A 310 -2.25 -4.02 -21.92
CA VAL A 310 -2.97 -4.80 -20.89
C VAL A 310 -3.20 -6.27 -21.25
N ASN A 311 -3.27 -6.61 -22.54
CA ASN A 311 -3.78 -7.93 -22.94
C ASN A 311 -2.91 -9.11 -22.51
N GLU A 312 -1.60 -9.07 -22.74
CA GLU A 312 -0.71 -10.19 -22.38
C GLU A 312 -0.58 -10.32 -20.86
N ILE A 313 -0.42 -9.20 -20.15
CA ILE A 313 -0.34 -9.18 -18.69
C ILE A 313 -1.65 -9.69 -18.08
N SER A 314 -2.79 -9.18 -18.54
CA SER A 314 -4.12 -9.60 -18.07
C SER A 314 -4.41 -11.07 -18.39
N PHE A 315 -4.00 -11.54 -19.57
CA PHE A 315 -4.16 -12.95 -19.91
C PHE A 315 -3.32 -13.85 -19.00
N MET A 316 -2.09 -13.45 -18.70
CA MET A 316 -1.22 -14.18 -17.79
C MET A 316 -1.74 -14.14 -16.35
N GLN A 317 -2.32 -13.02 -15.90
CA GLN A 317 -3.04 -12.94 -14.63
C GLN A 317 -4.22 -13.91 -14.60
N ALA A 318 -5.05 -13.94 -15.65
CA ALA A 318 -6.19 -14.85 -15.77
C ALA A 318 -5.74 -16.31 -15.70
N LEU A 319 -4.70 -16.65 -16.46
CA LEU A 319 -4.13 -17.99 -16.48
C LEU A 319 -3.60 -18.41 -15.11
N ALA A 320 -2.92 -17.51 -14.39
CA ALA A 320 -2.47 -17.74 -13.02
C ALA A 320 -3.65 -17.90 -12.05
N SER A 321 -4.73 -17.12 -12.18
CA SER A 321 -5.96 -17.31 -11.41
C SER A 321 -6.55 -18.71 -11.61
N PHE A 322 -6.61 -19.20 -12.86
CA PHE A 322 -7.03 -20.57 -13.15
C PHE A 322 -6.01 -21.64 -12.69
N ARG A 323 -4.72 -21.36 -12.57
CA ARG A 323 -3.79 -22.34 -11.97
C ARG A 323 -4.11 -22.56 -10.50
N HIS A 324 -4.36 -21.50 -9.75
CA HIS A 324 -4.63 -21.53 -8.30
C HIS A 324 -6.11 -21.77 -7.95
N GLY A 325 -6.92 -22.29 -8.87
CA GLY A 325 -8.33 -22.59 -8.61
C GLY A 325 -9.27 -21.37 -8.45
N ASN A 326 -8.77 -20.13 -8.55
CA ASN A 326 -9.59 -18.91 -8.44
C ASN A 326 -10.28 -18.57 -9.77
N ASP A 327 -11.17 -19.46 -10.20
CA ASP A 327 -11.86 -19.37 -11.48
C ASP A 327 -12.77 -18.16 -11.62
N HIS A 328 -13.33 -17.68 -10.50
CA HIS A 328 -14.13 -16.45 -10.50
C HIS A 328 -13.30 -15.27 -10.99
N GLN A 329 -12.14 -15.05 -10.36
CA GLN A 329 -11.22 -13.98 -10.74
C GLN A 329 -10.63 -14.21 -12.14
N GLY A 330 -10.24 -15.44 -12.46
CA GLY A 330 -9.72 -15.79 -13.78
C GLY A 330 -10.71 -15.51 -14.91
N SER A 331 -12.01 -15.75 -14.68
CA SER A 331 -13.05 -15.46 -15.66
C SER A 331 -13.25 -13.96 -15.88
N LEU A 332 -13.18 -13.16 -14.82
CA LEU A 332 -13.26 -11.70 -14.91
C LEU A 332 -12.06 -11.12 -15.68
N GLU A 333 -10.85 -11.58 -15.39
CA GLU A 333 -9.62 -11.15 -16.07
C GLU A 333 -9.60 -11.59 -17.54
N LEU A 334 -10.06 -12.81 -17.84
CA LEU A 334 -10.13 -13.31 -19.21
C LEU A 334 -11.16 -12.55 -20.06
N ALA A 335 -12.24 -12.03 -19.44
CA ALA A 335 -13.28 -11.29 -20.14
C ALA A 335 -12.77 -9.99 -20.77
N SER A 336 -11.79 -9.32 -20.15
CA SER A 336 -11.17 -8.11 -20.67
C SER A 336 -10.04 -8.36 -21.69
N CYS A 337 -9.69 -9.62 -21.95
CA CYS A 337 -8.60 -9.98 -22.86
C CYS A 337 -9.09 -10.19 -24.31
N VAL A 338 -8.31 -9.73 -25.28
CA VAL A 338 -8.36 -10.18 -26.68
C VAL A 338 -7.75 -11.58 -26.74
N ARG A 339 -8.55 -12.55 -27.19
CA ARG A 339 -8.20 -13.97 -27.16
C ARG A 339 -7.75 -14.44 -28.55
N ASP A 340 -6.58 -15.06 -28.61
CA ASP A 340 -5.99 -15.60 -29.83
C ASP A 340 -5.73 -17.13 -29.71
N ASP A 341 -5.13 -17.71 -30.74
CA ASP A 341 -4.80 -19.14 -30.76
C ASP A 341 -3.84 -19.54 -29.63
N ARG A 342 -2.94 -18.63 -29.23
CA ARG A 342 -1.99 -18.87 -28.13
C ARG A 342 -2.71 -18.92 -26.79
N SER A 343 -3.66 -18.02 -26.56
CA SER A 343 -4.52 -18.04 -25.38
C SER A 343 -5.30 -19.36 -25.27
N ALA A 344 -5.81 -19.85 -26.40
CA ALA A 344 -6.56 -21.11 -26.46
C ALA A 344 -5.70 -22.30 -26.04
N VAL A 345 -4.48 -22.39 -26.59
CA VAL A 345 -3.52 -23.42 -26.20
C VAL A 345 -3.19 -23.32 -24.72
N ALA A 346 -2.87 -22.15 -24.20
CA ALA A 346 -2.49 -21.99 -22.79
C ALA A 346 -3.59 -22.43 -21.81
N LEU A 347 -4.84 -22.01 -22.05
CA LEU A 347 -6.00 -22.46 -21.26
C LEU A 347 -6.22 -23.97 -21.36
N ALA A 348 -5.98 -24.56 -22.54
CA ALA A 348 -6.09 -25.99 -22.73
C ALA A 348 -5.04 -26.79 -21.94
N ARG A 349 -3.83 -26.25 -21.77
CA ARG A 349 -2.78 -26.89 -20.94
C ARG A 349 -3.18 -26.94 -19.47
N VAL A 350 -3.74 -25.85 -18.94
CA VAL A 350 -4.27 -25.80 -17.57
C VAL A 350 -5.41 -26.81 -17.42
N LEU A 351 -6.34 -26.85 -18.38
CA LEU A 351 -7.46 -27.78 -18.35
C LEU A 351 -7.03 -29.26 -18.41
N ALA A 352 -6.02 -29.57 -19.22
CA ALA A 352 -5.40 -30.90 -19.25
C ALA A 352 -4.76 -31.26 -17.91
N GLY A 353 -4.09 -30.31 -17.24
CA GLY A 353 -3.59 -30.49 -15.89
C GLY A 353 -4.71 -30.82 -14.89
N ARG A 354 -5.80 -30.06 -14.90
CA ARG A 354 -6.96 -30.29 -14.03
C ARG A 354 -7.64 -31.65 -14.29
N LEU A 355 -7.69 -32.10 -15.54
CA LEU A 355 -8.18 -33.43 -15.91
C LEU A 355 -7.37 -34.56 -15.29
N ILE A 356 -6.04 -34.44 -15.33
CA ILE A 356 -5.14 -35.42 -14.73
C ILE A 356 -5.42 -35.50 -13.23
N GLN A 357 -5.58 -34.35 -12.55
CA GLN A 357 -5.91 -34.33 -11.13
C GLN A 357 -7.29 -34.91 -10.82
N LEU A 358 -8.30 -34.61 -11.64
CA LEU A 358 -9.63 -35.21 -11.52
C LEU A 358 -9.60 -36.74 -11.67
N ALA A 359 -8.78 -37.27 -12.58
CA ALA A 359 -8.62 -38.71 -12.74
C ALA A 359 -7.97 -39.36 -11.51
N ASN A 360 -6.98 -38.69 -10.91
CA ASN A 360 -6.36 -39.11 -9.66
C ASN A 360 -7.36 -39.11 -8.50
N GLU A 361 -8.13 -38.02 -8.32
CA GLU A 361 -9.17 -37.90 -7.28
C GLU A 361 -10.24 -38.99 -7.42
N ALA A 362 -10.69 -39.24 -8.65
CA ALA A 362 -11.72 -40.24 -8.95
C ALA A 362 -11.18 -41.68 -9.04
N ASN A 363 -9.88 -41.90 -8.84
CA ASN A 363 -9.19 -43.18 -9.04
C ASN A 363 -9.50 -43.83 -10.42
N LYS A 364 -9.54 -43.02 -11.48
CA LYS A 364 -9.81 -43.46 -12.86
C LYS A 364 -8.53 -43.54 -13.67
N ARG A 365 -8.40 -44.61 -14.47
CA ARG A 365 -7.26 -44.80 -15.38
C ARG A 365 -7.65 -44.48 -16.80
N TYR A 366 -6.92 -43.57 -17.43
CA TYR A 366 -7.01 -43.31 -18.85
C TYR A 366 -6.39 -44.46 -19.67
N SER A 367 -6.80 -44.57 -20.93
CA SER A 367 -6.06 -45.40 -21.90
C SER A 367 -4.65 -44.81 -22.09
N THR A 368 -3.72 -45.65 -22.54
CA THR A 368 -2.33 -45.22 -22.79
C THR A 368 -2.25 -44.00 -23.72
N ALA A 369 -3.06 -44.00 -24.80
CA ALA A 369 -3.09 -42.89 -25.76
C ALA A 369 -3.64 -41.58 -25.14
N HIS A 370 -4.73 -41.66 -24.36
CA HIS A 370 -5.30 -40.49 -23.70
C HIS A 370 -4.38 -39.94 -22.61
N SER A 371 -3.72 -40.82 -21.85
CA SER A 371 -2.74 -40.43 -20.85
C SER A 371 -1.55 -39.70 -21.49
N GLN A 372 -0.96 -40.26 -22.56
CA GLN A 372 0.15 -39.62 -23.27
C GLN A 372 -0.24 -38.26 -23.85
N TYR A 373 -1.44 -38.14 -24.43
CA TYR A 373 -1.95 -36.87 -24.95
C TYR A 373 -2.10 -35.82 -23.85
N LEU A 374 -2.77 -36.16 -22.73
CA LEU A 374 -3.00 -35.22 -21.63
C LEU A 374 -1.69 -34.80 -20.97
N CYS A 375 -0.77 -35.72 -20.70
CA CYS A 375 0.53 -35.41 -20.12
C CYS A 375 1.37 -34.54 -21.07
N GLY A 376 1.36 -34.84 -22.37
CA GLY A 376 2.07 -34.04 -23.38
C GLY A 376 1.51 -32.63 -23.52
N LEU A 377 0.18 -32.47 -23.48
CA LEU A 377 -0.49 -31.17 -23.55
C LEU A 377 -0.27 -30.35 -22.27
N ALA A 378 -0.51 -30.94 -21.10
CA ALA A 378 -0.32 -30.25 -19.82
C ALA A 378 1.15 -29.82 -19.63
N GLY A 379 2.10 -30.73 -19.90
CA GLY A 379 3.51 -30.52 -19.57
C GLY A 379 3.66 -30.18 -18.09
N GLU A 380 4.34 -29.07 -17.79
CA GLU A 380 4.54 -28.60 -16.42
C GLU A 380 3.26 -28.13 -15.71
N GLU A 381 2.19 -27.81 -16.45
CA GLU A 381 0.93 -27.34 -15.85
C GLU A 381 0.28 -28.40 -14.95
N ALA A 382 0.52 -29.69 -15.21
CA ALA A 382 -0.03 -30.78 -14.38
C ALA A 382 0.41 -30.70 -12.91
N ALA A 383 1.59 -30.12 -12.66
CA ALA A 383 2.14 -29.94 -11.31
C ALA A 383 1.87 -28.55 -10.71
N ARG A 384 1.30 -27.62 -11.49
CA ARG A 384 1.06 -26.22 -11.07
C ARG A 384 -0.41 -25.91 -10.79
N VAL A 385 -1.32 -26.81 -11.16
CA VAL A 385 -2.75 -26.63 -10.90
C VAL A 385 -3.08 -27.04 -9.49
N GLU A 386 -3.89 -26.22 -8.83
CA GLU A 386 -4.35 -26.40 -7.45
C GLU A 386 -5.86 -26.09 -7.38
N LEU A 387 -6.53 -26.59 -6.34
CA LEU A 387 -7.87 -26.11 -5.97
C LEU A 387 -7.75 -24.85 -5.12
N TYR A 388 -8.80 -24.04 -5.11
CA TYR A 388 -8.78 -22.80 -4.35
C TYR A 388 -8.73 -23.08 -2.85
N GLU A 389 -7.63 -22.72 -2.21
CA GLU A 389 -7.49 -22.66 -0.77
C GLU A 389 -7.69 -21.19 -0.36
N GLY A 390 -8.84 -20.87 0.22
CA GLY A 390 -9.13 -19.49 0.63
C GLY A 390 -8.14 -18.99 1.69
N CYS A 391 -7.91 -17.68 1.73
CA CYS A 391 -6.96 -17.08 2.68
C CYS A 391 -7.45 -17.16 4.15
N SER A 392 -8.74 -17.40 4.38
CA SER A 392 -9.36 -17.58 5.70
C SER A 392 -10.68 -18.36 5.59
N GLU A 393 -11.15 -18.98 6.68
CA GLU A 393 -12.42 -19.74 6.70
C GLU A 393 -13.65 -18.88 6.33
N ASP A 394 -13.56 -17.56 6.53
CA ASP A 394 -14.61 -16.58 6.23
C ASP A 394 -14.45 -15.89 4.86
N ASP A 395 -13.52 -16.33 4.00
CA ASP A 395 -13.34 -15.74 2.67
C ASP A 395 -14.60 -15.96 1.81
N PRO A 396 -15.33 -14.87 1.44
CA PRO A 396 -16.56 -14.98 0.66
C PRO A 396 -16.32 -15.60 -0.73
N LEU A 397 -15.07 -15.58 -1.21
CA LEU A 397 -14.70 -16.15 -2.50
C LEU A 397 -14.62 -17.69 -2.48
N ILE A 398 -14.50 -18.34 -1.32
CA ILE A 398 -14.51 -19.81 -1.19
C ILE A 398 -15.78 -20.42 -1.77
N GLN A 399 -16.92 -19.73 -1.63
CA GLN A 399 -18.19 -20.21 -2.19
C GLN A 399 -18.28 -19.97 -3.70
N SER A 400 -17.58 -18.97 -4.22
CA SER A 400 -17.60 -18.59 -5.64
C SER A 400 -16.66 -19.42 -6.50
N ASN A 401 -15.69 -20.11 -5.89
CA ASN A 401 -14.67 -20.90 -6.58
C ASN A 401 -14.90 -22.42 -6.47
N PRO A 402 -14.37 -23.20 -7.43
CA PRO A 402 -14.48 -24.65 -7.42
C PRO A 402 -13.91 -25.32 -6.16
N LYS A 403 -14.66 -26.25 -5.58
CA LYS A 403 -14.24 -27.03 -4.40
C LYS A 403 -13.77 -28.44 -4.75
N THR A 404 -14.08 -28.91 -5.96
CA THR A 404 -13.69 -30.24 -6.46
C THR A 404 -13.02 -30.10 -7.81
N TRP A 405 -12.17 -31.07 -8.19
CA TRP A 405 -11.58 -31.04 -9.52
C TRP A 405 -12.63 -31.11 -10.63
N LYS A 406 -13.78 -31.76 -10.38
CA LYS A 406 -14.90 -31.81 -11.34
C LYS A 406 -15.48 -30.43 -11.60
N GLU A 407 -15.70 -29.63 -10.55
CA GLU A 407 -16.16 -28.25 -10.67
C GLU A 407 -15.11 -27.38 -11.36
N ALA A 408 -13.82 -27.53 -11.01
CA ALA A 408 -12.73 -26.73 -11.55
C ALA A 408 -12.59 -26.95 -13.06
N VAL A 409 -12.62 -28.21 -13.45
CA VAL A 409 -12.61 -28.65 -14.83
C VAL A 409 -13.82 -28.09 -15.61
N THR A 410 -15.02 -28.15 -15.04
CA THR A 410 -16.25 -27.62 -15.66
C THR A 410 -16.22 -26.09 -15.78
N SER A 411 -15.71 -25.42 -14.76
CA SER A 411 -15.62 -23.96 -14.68
C SER A 411 -14.63 -23.41 -15.72
N LEU A 412 -13.41 -23.93 -15.78
CA LEU A 412 -12.43 -23.55 -16.81
C LEU A 412 -12.90 -23.91 -18.23
N GLY A 413 -13.58 -25.05 -18.40
CA GLY A 413 -14.18 -25.39 -19.68
C GLY A 413 -15.25 -24.37 -20.13
N ARG A 414 -16.07 -23.84 -19.21
CA ARG A 414 -16.98 -22.73 -19.49
C ARG A 414 -16.25 -21.44 -19.87
N ALA A 415 -15.16 -21.11 -19.18
CA ALA A 415 -14.33 -19.97 -19.54
C ALA A 415 -13.69 -20.14 -20.93
N GLY A 416 -13.30 -21.37 -21.30
CA GLY A 416 -12.81 -21.74 -22.62
C GLY A 416 -13.80 -21.45 -23.76
N ASN A 417 -15.11 -21.51 -23.50
CA ASN A 417 -16.14 -21.17 -24.49
C ASN A 417 -16.10 -19.69 -24.94
N SER A 418 -15.46 -18.82 -24.15
CA SER A 418 -15.28 -17.42 -24.53
C SER A 418 -14.21 -17.23 -25.63
N VAL A 419 -13.32 -18.20 -25.82
CA VAL A 419 -12.25 -18.19 -26.83
C VAL A 419 -12.86 -18.35 -28.24
N PRO A 420 -12.35 -17.70 -29.30
CA PRO A 420 -12.90 -17.84 -30.65
C PRO A 420 -13.01 -19.29 -31.12
N GLN A 421 -14.08 -19.62 -31.84
CA GLN A 421 -14.34 -21.00 -32.31
C GLN A 421 -13.24 -21.53 -33.23
N SER A 422 -12.59 -20.67 -34.02
CA SER A 422 -11.42 -21.04 -34.83
C SER A 422 -10.26 -21.58 -33.99
N ALA A 423 -10.01 -20.96 -32.84
CA ALA A 423 -8.95 -21.33 -31.91
C ALA A 423 -9.34 -22.57 -31.07
N GLN A 424 -10.62 -22.74 -30.75
CA GLN A 424 -11.13 -23.96 -30.11
C GLN A 424 -11.09 -25.17 -31.05
N ALA A 425 -11.41 -24.96 -32.33
CA ALA A 425 -11.46 -25.98 -33.37
C ALA A 425 -10.06 -26.49 -33.78
N ALA A 426 -9.00 -25.76 -33.44
CA ALA A 426 -7.61 -26.13 -33.69
C ALA A 426 -7.12 -27.35 -32.90
N ILE A 427 -8.03 -28.15 -32.31
CA ILE A 427 -7.88 -29.53 -31.78
C ILE A 427 -7.84 -29.69 -30.23
N PRO A 428 -7.38 -28.73 -29.38
CA PRO A 428 -7.26 -28.97 -27.94
C PRO A 428 -8.60 -29.17 -27.20
N PHE A 429 -9.54 -28.24 -27.31
CA PHE A 429 -10.77 -28.26 -26.49
C PHE A 429 -11.75 -29.35 -26.93
N VAL A 430 -11.86 -29.60 -28.24
CA VAL A 430 -12.71 -30.68 -28.78
C VAL A 430 -12.25 -32.04 -28.24
N ARG A 431 -10.95 -32.36 -28.35
CA ARG A 431 -10.40 -33.63 -27.84
C ARG A 431 -10.52 -33.75 -26.32
N MET A 432 -10.31 -32.66 -25.58
CA MET A 432 -10.46 -32.69 -24.12
C MET A 432 -11.91 -32.93 -23.69
N ASN A 433 -12.89 -32.33 -24.38
CA ASN A 433 -14.31 -32.56 -24.11
C ASN A 433 -14.70 -34.03 -24.37
N ASP A 434 -14.16 -34.65 -25.41
CA ASP A 434 -14.40 -36.08 -25.69
C ASP A 434 -13.80 -36.98 -24.60
N ILE A 435 -12.56 -36.71 -24.17
CA ILE A 435 -11.92 -37.44 -23.07
C ILE A 435 -12.72 -37.24 -21.77
N ALA A 436 -13.09 -36.00 -21.44
CA ALA A 436 -13.89 -35.70 -20.27
C ALA A 436 -15.23 -36.43 -20.25
N LYS A 437 -15.94 -36.42 -21.38
CA LYS A 437 -17.22 -37.08 -21.55
C LYS A 437 -17.07 -38.59 -21.44
N LEU A 438 -16.05 -39.17 -22.06
CA LEU A 438 -15.80 -40.61 -22.05
C LEU A 438 -15.53 -41.13 -20.63
N TYR A 439 -14.69 -40.44 -19.85
CA TYR A 439 -14.29 -40.94 -18.52
C TYR A 439 -15.17 -40.44 -17.38
N PHE A 440 -15.80 -39.28 -17.49
CA PHE A 440 -16.54 -38.64 -16.39
C PHE A 440 -17.99 -38.27 -16.72
N GLY A 441 -18.45 -38.50 -17.96
CA GLY A 441 -19.78 -38.08 -18.40
C GLY A 441 -19.98 -36.56 -18.37
N ALA A 442 -18.90 -35.78 -18.31
CA ALA A 442 -18.95 -34.34 -18.21
C ALA A 442 -18.82 -33.72 -19.61
N GLN A 443 -19.71 -32.78 -19.93
CA GLN A 443 -19.61 -31.92 -21.11
C GLN A 443 -19.29 -30.50 -20.63
N TRP A 444 -18.30 -29.86 -21.25
CA TRP A 444 -17.89 -28.51 -20.84
C TRP A 444 -18.15 -27.44 -21.89
N VAL A 445 -18.47 -27.87 -23.10
CA VAL A 445 -18.96 -27.02 -24.18
C VAL A 445 -20.48 -27.15 -24.17
N ASN A 446 -21.17 -26.06 -23.84
CA ASN A 446 -22.59 -25.96 -24.18
C ASN A 446 -22.64 -25.75 -25.69
N ASN A 447 -23.18 -26.73 -26.42
CA ASN A 447 -23.77 -26.45 -27.73
C ASN A 447 -25.00 -25.57 -27.55
#